data_AF-A0A3Q7FW31-F1
#
_entry.id   AF-A0A3Q7FW31-F1
#
_cell.length_a   1.000
_cell.length_b   1.000
_cell.length_c   1.000
_cell.angle_alpha   90.00
_cell.angle_beta   90.00
_cell.angle_gamma   90.00
#
_symmetry.space_group_name_H-M   'P 1'
#
loop_
_entity.id
_entity.type
_entity.pdbx_description
1 polymer ?
#
loop_
_entity_poly.entity_id
_entity_poly.type
_entity_poly.pdbx_seq_one_letter_code
_entity_poly.pdbx_strand_id
1 'polypeptide(L)'
;MAGEPVDVNEFEELARQVLPKISYDFFSGGAEDQHTLKQNIEAFHRIIIQPTILVDVSRIDMSTVILSHKTSAPIMIAPTMMHKFAHPEGEIATARGAASCNVIAGLSFTCKAVRVIQNFVTYYYSQLSLSSYVNNDFSCFATDTVLLFFLCQ
;
A
#
# COMPACT_ATOMS: atom_id res chain seq x y z
N MET A 1 25.19 5.50 -15.71
CA MET A 1 25.11 4.49 -14.66
C MET A 1 24.07 4.99 -13.68
N ALA A 2 22.82 4.57 -13.80
CA ALA A 2 21.82 4.89 -12.77
C ALA A 2 22.19 4.06 -11.54
N GLY A 3 22.34 4.71 -10.38
CA GLY A 3 22.59 4.04 -9.11
C GLY A 3 21.40 3.19 -8.69
N GLU A 4 21.57 2.42 -7.61
CA GLU A 4 20.45 1.78 -6.93
C GLU A 4 19.48 2.88 -6.44
N PRO A 5 18.17 2.73 -6.66
CA PRO A 5 17.20 3.75 -6.25
C PRO A 5 17.19 3.92 -4.73
N VAL A 6 17.24 5.16 -4.26
CA VAL A 6 17.35 5.49 -2.82
C VAL A 6 16.06 6.01 -2.21
N ASP A 7 15.10 6.43 -3.05
CA ASP A 7 13.77 6.88 -2.62
C ASP A 7 12.64 6.26 -3.44
N VAL A 8 11.41 6.39 -2.95
CA VAL A 8 10.21 5.80 -3.58
C VAL A 8 9.87 6.47 -4.93
N ASN A 9 10.20 7.75 -5.11
CA ASN A 9 9.93 8.48 -6.36
C ASN A 9 10.86 7.99 -7.48
N GLU A 10 12.09 7.61 -7.16
CA GLU A 10 13.01 6.98 -8.11
C GLU A 10 12.48 5.61 -8.57
N PHE A 11 11.82 4.85 -7.70
CA PHE A 11 11.14 3.62 -8.11
C PHE A 11 9.97 3.89 -9.08
N GLU A 12 9.20 4.97 -8.88
CA GLU A 12 8.14 5.37 -9.81
C GLU A 12 8.72 5.74 -11.18
N GLU A 13 9.81 6.50 -11.21
CA GLU A 13 10.48 6.91 -12.44
C GLU A 13 11.08 5.70 -13.19
N LEU A 14 11.67 4.75 -12.47
CA LEU A 14 12.12 3.47 -13.06
C LEU A 14 10.95 2.65 -13.59
N ALA A 15 9.83 2.59 -12.87
CA ALA A 15 8.62 1.91 -13.31
C ALA A 15 8.08 2.54 -14.61
N ARG A 16 8.11 3.87 -14.73
CA ARG A 16 7.73 4.62 -15.94
C ARG A 16 8.56 4.25 -17.16
N GLN A 17 9.84 3.92 -16.96
CA GLN A 17 10.76 3.55 -18.03
C GLN A 17 10.62 2.08 -18.46
N VAL A 18 10.28 1.19 -17.52
CA VAL A 18 10.25 -0.26 -17.74
C VAL A 18 8.85 -0.77 -18.14
N LEU A 19 7.79 -0.20 -17.57
CA LEU A 19 6.43 -0.68 -17.78
C LEU A 19 5.86 -0.21 -19.12
N PRO A 20 5.03 -1.06 -19.80
CA PRO A 20 4.21 -0.59 -20.90
C PRO A 20 3.29 0.55 -20.44
N LYS A 21 3.06 1.54 -21.31
CA LYS A 21 2.25 2.72 -20.99
C LYS A 21 0.90 2.40 -20.35
N ILE A 22 0.19 1.38 -20.86
CA ILE A 22 -1.11 0.96 -20.34
C ILE A 22 -0.99 0.46 -18.89
N SER A 23 0.04 -0.32 -18.58
CA SER A 23 0.29 -0.80 -17.22
C SER A 23 0.70 0.33 -16.29
N TYR A 24 1.54 1.26 -16.76
CA TYR A 24 1.95 2.41 -15.96
C TYR A 24 0.76 3.31 -15.62
N ASP A 25 -0.01 3.72 -16.64
CA ASP A 25 -1.17 4.60 -16.48
C ASP A 25 -2.23 3.99 -15.54
N PHE A 26 -2.33 2.66 -15.48
CA PHE A 26 -3.23 1.96 -14.56
C PHE A 26 -2.82 2.15 -13.09
N PHE A 27 -1.52 2.18 -12.78
CA PHE A 27 -1.03 2.35 -11.41
C PHE A 27 -0.85 3.82 -11.02
N SER A 28 -0.44 4.68 -11.95
CA SER A 28 -0.21 6.10 -11.69
C SER A 28 -1.49 6.95 -11.76
N GLY A 29 -2.57 6.40 -12.33
CA GLY A 29 -3.82 7.13 -12.57
C GLY A 29 -4.64 7.34 -11.30
N GLY A 30 -5.17 8.56 -11.13
CA GLY A 30 -6.22 8.88 -10.17
C GLY A 30 -7.58 9.13 -10.85
N ALA A 31 -8.61 9.44 -10.06
CA ALA A 31 -9.94 9.77 -10.57
C ALA A 31 -9.98 11.15 -11.25
N GLU A 32 -10.64 11.23 -12.41
CA GLU A 32 -10.84 12.46 -13.21
C GLU A 32 -9.57 13.34 -13.29
N ASP A 33 -9.66 14.58 -12.82
CA ASP A 33 -8.58 15.58 -12.83
C ASP A 33 -7.49 15.32 -11.77
N GLN A 34 -7.58 14.22 -11.03
CA GLN A 34 -6.59 13.75 -10.04
C GLN A 34 -6.30 14.76 -8.92
N HIS A 35 -7.25 15.65 -8.64
CA HIS A 35 -7.12 16.66 -7.58
C HIS A 35 -6.90 16.01 -6.21
N THR A 36 -7.65 14.96 -5.87
CA THR A 36 -7.52 14.25 -4.59
C THR A 36 -6.16 13.56 -4.47
N LEU A 37 -5.68 12.92 -5.55
CA LEU A 37 -4.36 12.28 -5.58
C LEU A 37 -3.25 13.26 -5.22
N LYS A 38 -3.27 14.45 -5.83
CA LYS A 38 -2.31 15.52 -5.49
C LYS A 38 -2.48 16.01 -4.05
N GLN A 39 -3.71 16.22 -3.60
CA GLN A 39 -3.98 16.72 -2.24
C GLN A 39 -3.53 15.75 -1.16
N ASN A 40 -3.57 14.44 -1.40
CA ASN A 40 -3.09 13.43 -0.46
C ASN A 40 -1.60 13.58 -0.17
N ILE A 41 -0.77 13.79 -1.21
CA ILE A 41 0.67 14.01 -1.06
C ILE A 41 0.93 15.34 -0.35
N GLU A 42 0.28 16.41 -0.81
CA GLU A 42 0.40 17.75 -0.20
C GLU A 42 -0.04 17.77 1.27
N ALA A 43 -0.96 16.88 1.68
CA ALA A 43 -1.37 16.78 3.07
C ALA A 43 -0.24 16.36 4.00
N PHE A 44 0.62 15.43 3.58
CA PHE A 44 1.77 15.02 4.38
C PHE A 44 2.83 16.11 4.47
N HIS A 45 3.02 16.91 3.42
CA HIS A 45 3.95 18.05 3.45
C HIS A 45 3.54 19.16 4.42
N ARG A 46 2.25 19.25 4.78
CA ARG A 46 1.75 20.19 5.78
C ARG A 46 2.06 19.76 7.22
N ILE A 47 2.42 18.50 7.45
CA ILE A 47 2.71 17.97 8.78
C ILE A 47 4.19 18.23 9.11
N ILE A 48 4.44 19.03 10.15
CA ILE A 48 5.79 19.32 10.63
C ILE A 48 6.04 18.49 11.88
N ILE A 49 7.11 17.69 11.87
CA ILE A 49 7.54 16.91 13.03
C ILE A 49 8.34 17.84 13.97
N GLN A 50 7.96 17.89 15.24
CA GLN A 50 8.72 18.58 16.28
C GLN A 50 9.68 17.58 16.96
N PRO A 51 10.99 17.57 16.61
CA PRO A 51 11.91 16.63 17.21
C PRO A 51 12.15 16.97 18.69
N THR A 52 12.21 15.93 19.52
CA THR A 52 12.62 16.07 20.92
C THR A 52 14.12 15.84 21.00
N ILE A 53 14.86 16.77 21.61
CA ILE A 53 16.32 16.72 21.71
C ILE A 53 16.77 15.94 22.94
N LEU A 54 18.01 15.44 22.92
CA LEU A 54 18.66 14.71 24.02
C LEU A 54 17.95 13.40 24.43
N VAL A 55 17.15 12.83 23.54
CA VAL A 55 16.58 11.48 23.70
C VAL A 55 17.59 10.46 23.17
N ASP A 56 17.93 9.46 23.99
CA ASP A 56 18.76 8.34 23.53
C ASP A 56 17.98 7.48 22.52
N VAL A 57 18.43 7.54 21.26
CA VAL A 57 17.88 6.77 20.13
C VAL A 57 18.86 5.70 19.65
N SER A 58 19.83 5.28 20.49
CA SER A 58 20.81 4.24 20.16
C SER A 58 20.18 2.89 19.83
N ARG A 59 18.95 2.64 20.30
CA ARG A 59 18.12 1.48 19.95
C ARG A 59 16.70 1.94 19.64
N ILE A 60 16.27 1.69 18.41
CA ILE A 60 14.93 2.00 17.93
C ILE A 60 14.21 0.66 17.66
N ASP A 61 13.10 0.43 18.35
CA ASP A 61 12.21 -0.69 18.06
C ASP A 61 11.00 -0.16 17.27
N MET A 62 10.87 -0.60 16.02
CA MET A 62 9.74 -0.25 15.15
C MET A 62 8.63 -1.32 15.19
N SER A 63 8.82 -2.40 15.95
CA SER A 63 7.84 -3.47 16.00
C SER A 63 6.53 -3.01 16.65
N THR A 64 5.41 -3.43 16.08
CA THR A 64 4.08 -3.07 16.56
C THR A 64 3.08 -4.19 16.31
N VAL A 65 1.86 -4.04 16.85
CA VAL A 65 0.76 -4.97 16.64
C VAL A 65 -0.32 -4.27 15.84
N ILE A 66 -0.64 -4.81 14.66
CA ILE A 66 -1.70 -4.33 13.78
C ILE A 66 -2.72 -5.45 13.66
N LEU A 67 -3.99 -5.19 13.98
CA LEU A 67 -5.09 -6.17 13.89
C LEU A 67 -4.77 -7.49 14.62
N SER A 68 -4.18 -7.40 15.81
CA SER A 68 -3.74 -8.56 16.63
C SER A 68 -2.59 -9.39 16.03
N HIS A 69 -1.93 -8.91 14.97
CA HIS A 69 -0.74 -9.53 14.40
C HIS A 69 0.50 -8.70 14.71
N LYS A 70 1.57 -9.36 15.16
CA LYS A 70 2.86 -8.71 15.39
C LYS A 70 3.56 -8.46 14.06
N THR A 71 4.08 -7.24 13.90
CA THR A 71 4.77 -6.75 12.69
C THR A 71 6.11 -6.14 13.07
N SER A 72 7.06 -6.13 12.14
CA SER A 72 8.39 -5.56 12.32
C SER A 72 8.43 -4.03 12.27
N ALA A 73 7.44 -3.41 11.63
CA ALA A 73 7.33 -1.97 11.39
C ALA A 73 5.85 -1.55 11.35
N PRO A 74 5.50 -0.29 11.65
CA PRO A 74 4.14 0.23 11.58
C PRO A 74 3.71 0.53 10.13
N ILE A 75 4.00 -0.38 9.21
CA ILE A 75 3.74 -0.26 7.78
C ILE A 75 3.11 -1.57 7.30
N MET A 76 2.11 -1.45 6.43
CA MET A 76 1.49 -2.59 5.76
C MET A 76 1.37 -2.32 4.26
N ILE A 77 1.35 -3.38 3.47
CA ILE A 77 1.08 -3.26 2.03
C ILE A 77 -0.43 -3.11 1.85
N ALA A 78 -0.85 -2.01 1.24
CA ALA A 78 -2.23 -1.76 0.88
C ALA A 78 -2.73 -2.78 -0.15
N PRO A 79 -4.02 -3.17 -0.12
CA PRO A 79 -4.58 -4.05 -1.15
C PRO A 79 -4.61 -3.33 -2.50
N THR A 80 -3.74 -3.75 -3.41
CA THR A 80 -3.73 -3.29 -4.81
C THR A 80 -4.17 -4.45 -5.72
N MET A 81 -4.75 -4.11 -6.87
CA MET A 81 -5.27 -5.08 -7.83
C MET A 81 -4.33 -5.25 -9.03
N MET A 82 -4.36 -6.42 -9.67
CA MET A 82 -3.67 -6.71 -10.95
C MET A 82 -2.14 -6.55 -10.91
N HIS A 83 -1.44 -7.09 -9.90
CA HIS A 83 0.02 -6.93 -9.78
C HIS A 83 0.77 -7.55 -10.97
N LYS A 84 0.14 -8.48 -11.69
CA LYS A 84 0.66 -9.06 -12.92
C LYS A 84 0.89 -8.06 -14.06
N PHE A 85 0.26 -6.89 -14.00
CA PHE A 85 0.51 -5.81 -14.94
C PHE A 85 1.88 -5.16 -14.72
N ALA A 86 2.42 -5.24 -13.50
CA ALA A 86 3.74 -4.73 -13.15
C ALA A 86 4.83 -5.80 -13.28
N HIS A 87 4.55 -7.04 -12.85
CA HIS A 87 5.54 -8.12 -12.87
C HIS A 87 4.88 -9.50 -13.09
N PRO A 88 5.46 -10.42 -13.87
CA PRO A 88 4.84 -11.72 -14.17
C PRO A 88 4.44 -12.56 -12.94
N GLU A 89 5.22 -12.47 -11.85
CA GLU A 89 4.91 -13.16 -10.58
C GLU A 89 3.72 -12.54 -9.82
N GLY A 90 3.38 -11.28 -10.14
CA GLY A 90 2.25 -10.55 -9.56
C GLY A 90 2.22 -10.56 -8.03
N GLU A 91 1.06 -10.89 -7.48
CA GLU A 91 0.75 -10.80 -6.06
C GLU A 91 1.59 -11.75 -5.20
N ILE A 92 2.10 -12.84 -5.80
CA ILE A 92 2.97 -13.80 -5.12
C ILE A 92 4.31 -13.14 -4.75
N ALA A 93 4.87 -12.33 -5.65
CA ALA A 93 6.11 -11.60 -5.37
C ALA A 93 5.91 -10.57 -4.25
N THR A 94 4.81 -9.82 -4.29
CA THR A 94 4.48 -8.84 -3.24
C THR A 94 4.33 -9.51 -1.88
N ALA A 95 3.63 -10.64 -1.82
CA ALA A 95 3.44 -11.35 -0.56
C ALA A 95 4.73 -12.01 -0.05
N ARG A 96 5.60 -12.49 -0.94
CA ARG A 96 6.93 -12.98 -0.58
C ARG A 96 7.78 -11.85 0.03
N GLY A 97 7.74 -10.66 -0.57
CA GLY A 97 8.40 -9.46 -0.03
C GLY A 97 7.86 -9.03 1.34
N ALA A 98 6.52 -9.04 1.50
CA ALA A 98 5.89 -8.76 2.78
C ALA A 98 6.32 -9.75 3.87
N ALA A 99 6.33 -11.04 3.53
CA ALA A 99 6.75 -12.10 4.44
C ALA A 99 8.24 -11.98 4.82
N SER A 100 9.13 -11.65 3.87
CA SER A 100 10.55 -11.46 4.18
C SER A 100 10.80 -10.26 5.09
N CYS A 101 9.97 -9.22 4.97
CA CYS A 101 10.05 -8.03 5.81
C CYS A 101 9.24 -8.16 7.12
N ASN A 102 8.50 -9.25 7.32
CA ASN A 102 7.59 -9.46 8.45
C ASN A 102 6.57 -8.32 8.64
N VAL A 103 5.96 -7.90 7.53
CA VAL A 103 4.88 -6.90 7.48
C VAL A 103 3.60 -7.52 6.92
N ILE A 104 2.45 -6.96 7.29
CA ILE A 104 1.15 -7.42 6.80
C ILE A 104 0.95 -6.97 5.36
N ALA A 105 0.39 -7.84 4.53
CA ALA A 105 -0.06 -7.50 3.18
C ALA A 105 -1.58 -7.65 3.07
N GLY A 106 -2.26 -6.57 2.68
CA GLY A 106 -3.63 -6.60 2.22
C GLY A 106 -3.71 -7.18 0.82
N LEU A 107 -4.66 -8.08 0.58
CA LEU A 107 -4.91 -8.66 -0.73
C LEU A 107 -6.28 -8.23 -1.24
N SER A 108 -6.35 -7.92 -2.54
CA SER A 108 -7.62 -7.69 -3.23
C SER A 108 -8.36 -9.02 -3.50
N PHE A 109 -9.68 -8.95 -3.65
CA PHE A 109 -10.53 -10.12 -3.91
C PHE A 109 -10.20 -10.86 -5.21
N THR A 110 -9.53 -10.21 -6.15
CA THR A 110 -9.11 -10.78 -7.43
C THR A 110 -7.76 -11.52 -7.35
N CYS A 111 -7.06 -11.44 -6.22
CA CYS A 111 -5.76 -12.07 -6.03
C CYS A 111 -5.90 -13.60 -6.05
N LYS A 112 -5.30 -14.27 -7.04
CA LYS A 112 -5.25 -15.75 -7.08
C LYS A 112 -4.26 -16.36 -6.06
N ALA A 113 -3.54 -15.53 -5.32
CA ALA A 113 -2.51 -15.91 -4.36
C ALA A 113 -3.06 -16.38 -3.00
N VAL A 114 -4.38 -16.37 -2.78
CA VAL A 114 -5.01 -16.80 -1.51
C VAL A 114 -4.56 -18.19 -1.04
N ARG A 115 -4.17 -19.10 -1.95
CA ARG A 115 -3.70 -20.45 -1.58
C ARG A 115 -2.24 -20.52 -1.11
N VAL A 116 -1.43 -19.46 -1.28
CA VAL A 116 0.03 -19.52 -1.02
C VAL A 116 0.42 -18.87 0.32
N ILE A 117 -0.38 -17.94 0.86
CA ILE A 117 0.04 -17.11 1.99
C ILE A 117 -0.96 -17.23 3.15
N GLN A 118 -0.91 -18.36 3.85
CA GLN A 118 -1.80 -18.66 4.99
C GLN A 118 -1.40 -17.98 6.31
N ASN A 119 -0.18 -17.44 6.43
CA ASN A 119 0.39 -17.08 7.73
C ASN A 119 0.44 -15.56 8.06
N PHE A 120 0.24 -14.67 7.08
CA PHE A 120 0.42 -13.21 7.28
C PHE A 120 -0.60 -12.32 6.56
N VAL A 121 -1.67 -12.92 6.02
CA VAL A 121 -2.73 -12.19 5.32
C VAL A 121 -3.91 -12.03 6.26
N THR A 122 -4.15 -10.79 6.72
CA THR A 122 -5.43 -10.45 7.32
C THR A 122 -6.42 -10.27 6.17
N TYR A 123 -7.36 -11.20 6.05
CA TYR A 123 -8.45 -11.09 5.08
C TYR A 123 -9.37 -9.96 5.54
N TYR A 124 -9.48 -8.89 4.75
CA TYR A 124 -10.54 -7.91 4.92
C TYR A 124 -11.85 -8.56 4.46
N TYR A 125 -12.44 -9.41 5.32
CA TYR A 125 -13.85 -9.71 5.22
C TYR A 125 -14.57 -8.42 5.59
N SER A 126 -15.27 -7.86 4.62
CA SER A 126 -16.22 -6.79 4.78
C SER A 126 -17.20 -7.09 5.92
N GLN A 127 -16.90 -6.58 7.13
CA GLN A 127 -17.91 -6.18 8.12
C GLN A 127 -18.67 -4.91 7.64
N LEU A 128 -18.81 -4.75 6.32
CA LEU A 128 -19.59 -3.73 5.65
C LEU A 128 -20.39 -4.32 4.46
N SER A 129 -20.68 -5.63 4.50
CA SER A 129 -21.56 -6.27 3.52
C SER A 129 -22.56 -7.19 4.22
N LEU A 130 -23.40 -6.62 5.08
CA LEU A 130 -24.71 -7.19 5.42
C LEU A 130 -25.79 -6.14 5.71
N SER A 131 -25.49 -4.86 5.45
CA SER A 131 -26.53 -3.85 5.26
C SER A 131 -26.10 -2.99 4.07
N SER A 132 -26.89 -3.04 2.99
CA SER A 132 -26.80 -2.14 1.83
C SER A 132 -25.74 -2.44 0.75
N TYR A 133 -25.70 -3.67 0.21
CA TYR A 133 -25.37 -3.83 -1.21
C TYR A 133 -26.60 -3.41 -2.04
N VAL A 134 -26.76 -2.11 -2.20
CA VAL A 134 -27.73 -1.48 -3.11
C VAL A 134 -26.95 -0.62 -4.10
N ASN A 135 -26.81 -1.18 -5.31
CA ASN A 135 -26.75 -0.50 -6.61
C ASN A 135 -25.61 0.52 -6.92
N ASN A 136 -24.83 0.14 -7.95
CA ASN A 136 -24.58 0.92 -9.17
C ASN A 136 -23.56 2.08 -9.25
N ASP A 137 -22.57 2.23 -8.37
CA ASP A 137 -21.45 3.15 -8.66
C ASP A 137 -20.08 2.55 -8.28
N PHE A 138 -19.48 1.78 -9.21
CA PHE A 138 -18.14 1.19 -9.06
C PHE A 138 -17.00 2.10 -9.55
N SER A 139 -17.26 3.37 -9.89
CA SER A 139 -16.27 4.28 -10.47
C SER A 139 -15.28 4.90 -9.47
N CYS A 140 -15.60 4.94 -8.17
CA CYS A 140 -14.86 5.79 -7.23
C CYS A 140 -13.89 5.07 -6.27
N PHE A 141 -13.90 3.73 -6.19
CA PHE A 141 -13.17 3.01 -5.15
C PHE A 141 -11.83 2.37 -5.60
N ALA A 142 -11.48 2.47 -6.89
CA ALA A 142 -10.36 1.69 -7.43
C ALA A 142 -8.96 2.28 -7.19
N THR A 143 -8.83 3.57 -6.81
CA THR A 143 -7.52 4.26 -6.81
C THR A 143 -7.09 4.88 -5.48
N ASP A 144 -7.98 5.06 -4.50
CA ASP A 144 -7.65 5.74 -3.24
C ASP A 144 -7.40 4.77 -2.09
N THR A 145 -6.47 3.82 -2.26
CA THR A 145 -5.99 2.99 -1.14
C THR A 145 -4.68 3.55 -0.59
N VAL A 146 -4.73 4.79 -0.10
CA VAL A 146 -3.71 5.36 0.78
C VAL A 146 -4.32 5.50 2.18
N LEU A 147 -3.85 4.63 3.08
CA LEU A 147 -3.93 4.69 4.54
C LEU A 147 -4.92 5.73 5.14
N LEU A 148 -6.12 5.28 5.51
CA LEU A 148 -6.94 5.95 6.51
C LEU A 148 -7.13 5.01 7.71
N PHE A 149 -6.10 4.89 8.54
CA PHE A 149 -6.21 4.17 9.81
C PHE A 149 -5.56 4.87 11.02
N PHE A 150 -5.19 6.15 10.91
CA PHE A 150 -4.44 6.83 11.99
C PHE A 150 -5.11 8.09 12.59
N LEU A 151 -6.38 8.38 12.32
CA LEU A 151 -7.05 9.58 12.87
C LEU A 151 -8.35 9.32 13.65
N CYS A 152 -8.57 8.10 14.13
CA CYS A 152 -9.67 7.82 15.05
C CYS A 152 -9.17 7.00 16.26
N GLN A 153 -8.27 7.62 17.02
CA GLN A 153 -8.18 7.46 18.48
C GLN A 153 -8.08 8.84 19.11
#